data_AF-X0QQW2-F1
#
_entry.id   AF-X0QQW2-F1
#
_cell.length_a   1.000
_cell.length_b   1.000
_cell.length_c   1.000
_cell.angle_alpha   90.00
_cell.angle_beta   90.00
_cell.angle_gamma   90.00
#
_symmetry.space_group_name_H-M   'P 1'
#
loop_
_entity.id
_entity.type
_entity.pdbx_description
1 polymer ?
#
loop_
_entity_poly.entity_id
_entity_poly.type
_entity_poly.pdbx_seq_one_letter_code
_entity_poly.pdbx_strand_id
1 'polypeptide(L)'
;MPRVSDGSLLFLMHLISKMRPITDNTKDTDSSSNQGSRIGIILNGSPLFTGGAGSGESEIRRYILEADLLEAIIALPTDMFYNTGIATYVWVLSNKKAPERKGRVQLIDGSNLYGKMRKSLGSKRNEMSDDDIKTIIRSFGDFEVVDARVLDKPEEVKSNRGRQSVNPKTEPAKTFASKIFATHEFGYRRITIERPLRLSAQLSDKAIESLRYAERTYDLVMRALYEKFFEEWNWADVSHDTSLESHYGYFGTQDSDIHIEARAMIKADFSELKEKQIKEVLSQKLWLDQLETMEAAHVLRHAIGTKQFNDFNQFELRFNQAIKDTGLNLSAKDKKTDLKRCDMEKP
;
A
#
# COMPACT_ATOMS: atom_id res chain seq x y z
N MET A 1 20.75 8.56 -4.50
CA MET A 1 20.30 9.85 -3.92
C MET A 1 18.96 9.64 -3.25
N PRO A 2 18.68 10.28 -2.09
CA PRO A 2 17.38 10.18 -1.41
C PRO A 2 16.29 10.90 -2.22
N ARG A 3 15.01 10.62 -1.91
CA ARG A 3 13.87 11.31 -2.56
C ARG A 3 13.91 12.81 -2.30
N VAL A 4 13.46 13.59 -3.28
CA VAL A 4 13.37 15.07 -3.18
C VAL A 4 12.43 15.51 -2.05
N SER A 5 11.44 14.70 -1.71
CA SER A 5 10.47 14.98 -0.64
C SER A 5 11.03 14.78 0.77
N ASP A 6 12.21 14.15 0.94
CA ASP A 6 12.83 13.94 2.25
C ASP A 6 14.35 14.17 2.20
N GLY A 7 14.76 15.37 2.60
CA GLY A 7 16.16 15.78 2.67
C GLY A 7 16.93 15.31 3.92
N SER A 8 16.31 14.56 4.84
CA SER A 8 16.90 14.25 6.15
C SER A 8 18.27 13.56 6.03
N LEU A 9 18.36 12.53 5.20
CA LEU A 9 19.61 11.81 4.94
C LEU A 9 20.61 12.62 4.11
N LEU A 10 20.15 13.62 3.34
CA LEU A 10 21.04 14.51 2.59
C LEU A 10 21.82 15.42 3.54
N PHE A 11 21.15 15.99 4.57
CA PHE A 11 21.84 16.76 5.61
C PHE A 11 22.87 15.89 6.35
N LEU A 12 22.51 14.64 6.67
CA LEU A 12 23.43 13.71 7.30
C LEU A 12 24.67 13.46 6.42
N MET A 13 24.48 13.20 5.12
CA MET A 13 25.58 13.03 4.18
C MET A 13 26.44 14.30 4.02
N HIS A 14 25.82 15.48 4.04
CA HIS A 14 26.55 16.74 4.03
C HIS A 14 27.48 16.85 5.25
N LEU A 15 26.98 16.56 6.46
CA LEU A 15 27.79 16.56 7.67
C LEU A 15 28.92 15.53 7.60
N ILE A 16 28.64 14.30 7.13
CA ILE A 16 29.66 13.25 6.95
C ILE A 16 30.78 13.72 6.02
N SER A 17 30.46 14.42 4.93
CA SER A 17 31.49 14.96 4.00
C SER A 17 32.40 16.04 4.61
N LYS A 18 32.04 16.57 5.79
CA LYS A 18 32.85 17.54 6.55
C LYS A 18 33.61 16.91 7.72
N MET A 19 33.52 15.60 7.93
CA MET A 19 34.32 14.92 8.93
C MET A 19 35.81 15.05 8.62
N ARG A 20 36.63 15.31 9.65
CA ARG A 20 38.08 15.30 9.54
C ARG A 20 38.57 13.87 9.31
N PRO A 21 39.43 13.62 8.31
CA PRO A 21 39.96 12.29 8.05
C PRO A 21 40.85 11.83 9.22
N ILE A 22 40.96 10.51 9.38
CA ILE A 22 41.93 9.89 10.29
C ILE A 22 43.14 9.53 9.44
N THR A 23 44.30 10.08 9.75
CA THR A 23 45.56 9.75 9.09
C THR A 23 46.36 8.83 10.01
N ASP A 24 46.67 7.62 9.53
CA ASP A 24 47.56 6.67 10.24
C ASP A 24 49.05 7.06 10.13
N ASN A 25 49.36 8.20 9.51
CA ASN A 25 50.73 8.63 9.30
C ASN A 25 51.33 9.14 10.62
N THR A 26 52.17 8.30 11.24
CA THR A 26 53.02 8.59 12.41
C THR A 26 54.06 9.70 12.21
N LYS A 27 53.96 10.48 11.12
CA LYS A 27 54.89 11.55 10.75
C LYS A 27 54.29 12.96 10.82
N ASP A 28 52.98 13.09 10.99
CA ASP A 28 52.36 14.40 11.23
C ASP A 28 52.46 14.73 12.72
N THR A 29 53.40 15.62 13.06
CA THR A 29 53.62 16.14 14.42
C THR A 29 52.49 17.04 14.94
N ASP A 30 51.50 17.35 14.09
CA ASP A 30 50.31 18.08 14.50
C ASP A 30 49.28 17.13 15.11
N SER A 31 49.29 17.03 16.45
CA SER A 31 48.35 16.23 17.25
C SER A 31 46.86 16.61 17.07
N SER A 32 46.57 17.66 16.29
CA SER A 32 45.24 18.17 15.97
C SER A 32 44.58 17.47 14.77
N SER A 33 45.35 16.91 13.82
CA SER A 33 44.82 16.30 12.60
C SER A 33 44.30 14.88 12.81
N ASN A 34 44.85 14.13 13.77
CA ASN A 34 44.50 12.73 14.02
C ASN A 34 43.37 12.52 15.06
N GLN A 35 42.53 13.52 15.29
CA GLN A 35 41.47 13.45 16.30
C GLN A 35 40.16 12.86 15.76
N GLY A 36 40.00 12.76 14.44
CA GLY A 36 38.74 12.35 13.82
C GLY A 36 37.63 13.37 14.05
N SER A 37 36.37 12.92 13.98
CA SER A 37 35.18 13.76 14.16
C SER A 37 34.03 12.98 14.77
N ARG A 38 33.18 13.72 15.48
CA ARG A 38 31.91 13.24 16.03
C ARG A 38 30.80 14.19 15.64
N ILE A 39 29.68 13.64 15.17
CA ILE A 39 28.50 14.39 14.76
C ILE A 39 27.33 13.97 15.65
N GLY A 40 26.61 14.96 16.17
CA GLY A 40 25.29 14.79 16.76
C GLY A 40 24.27 15.52 15.89
N ILE A 41 23.26 14.83 15.39
CA ILE A 41 22.18 15.41 14.60
C ILE A 41 20.83 14.90 15.09
N ILE A 42 19.83 15.78 15.11
CA ILE A 42 18.46 15.44 15.46
C ILE A 42 17.68 15.23 14.16
N LEU A 43 17.05 14.06 14.04
CA LEU A 43 16.23 13.68 12.89
C LEU A 43 14.86 13.18 13.36
N ASN A 44 13.87 13.19 12.46
CA ASN A 44 12.62 12.48 12.70
C ASN A 44 12.82 10.96 12.53
N GLY A 45 11.74 10.18 12.60
CA GLY A 45 11.83 8.72 12.41
C GLY A 45 12.15 8.27 10.98
N SER A 46 11.97 9.11 9.95
CA SER A 46 12.06 8.68 8.55
C SER A 46 13.39 8.01 8.20
N PRO A 47 14.57 8.60 8.52
CA PRO A 47 15.87 7.99 8.24
C PRO A 47 16.06 6.55 8.72
N LEU A 48 15.31 6.09 9.73
CA LEU A 48 15.42 4.75 10.29
C LEU A 48 14.82 3.67 9.38
N PHE A 49 13.75 3.98 8.64
CA PHE A 49 12.96 2.94 7.96
C PHE A 49 12.55 3.26 6.51
N THR A 50 12.69 4.51 6.05
CA THR A 50 12.26 4.86 4.69
C THR A 50 13.20 4.32 3.63
N GLY A 51 12.64 3.89 2.50
CA GLY A 51 13.41 3.33 1.39
C GLY A 51 13.60 1.82 1.50
N GLY A 52 13.06 1.09 0.52
CA GLY A 52 13.25 -0.36 0.40
C GLY A 52 14.65 -0.72 -0.08
N ALA A 53 15.01 -2.00 0.03
CA ALA A 53 16.30 -2.51 -0.42
C ALA A 53 16.63 -2.05 -1.86
N GLY A 54 17.81 -1.45 -2.03
CA GLY A 54 18.29 -0.87 -3.29
C GLY A 54 17.85 0.58 -3.55
N SER A 55 17.05 1.21 -2.69
CA SER A 55 16.72 2.64 -2.80
C SER A 55 17.86 3.53 -2.27
N GLY A 56 17.86 4.80 -2.65
CA GLY A 56 18.88 5.75 -2.21
C GLY A 56 19.02 5.88 -0.69
N GLU A 57 17.90 5.89 0.04
CA GLU A 57 17.90 5.93 1.51
C GLU A 57 18.49 4.65 2.12
N SER A 58 18.16 3.49 1.51
CA SER A 58 18.70 2.20 1.91
C SER A 58 20.22 2.14 1.70
N GLU A 59 20.71 2.60 0.54
CA GLU A 59 22.16 2.60 0.26
C GLU A 59 22.93 3.59 1.15
N ILE A 60 22.33 4.73 1.51
CA ILE A 60 22.95 5.67 2.47
C ILE A 60 23.07 5.03 3.85
N ARG A 61 22.00 4.41 4.38
CA ARG A 61 22.07 3.68 5.65
C ARG A 61 23.11 2.57 5.61
N ARG A 62 23.11 1.80 4.52
CA ARG A 62 24.09 0.74 4.28
C ARG A 62 25.51 1.27 4.34
N TYR A 63 25.82 2.36 3.62
CA TYR A 63 27.13 3.01 3.66
C TYR A 63 27.52 3.44 5.08
N ILE A 64 26.62 4.10 5.81
CA ILE A 64 26.88 4.58 7.18
C ILE A 64 27.23 3.41 8.12
N LEU A 65 26.51 2.28 7.96
CA LEU A 65 26.74 1.07 8.76
C LEU A 65 28.03 0.35 8.31
N GLU A 66 28.23 0.09 7.02
CA GLU A 66 29.41 -0.60 6.49
C GLU A 66 30.72 0.17 6.74
N ALA A 67 30.67 1.51 6.71
CA ALA A 67 31.80 2.37 7.07
C ALA A 67 31.98 2.53 8.60
N ASP A 68 31.18 1.83 9.41
CA ASP A 68 31.18 1.83 10.87
C ASP A 68 31.08 3.23 11.49
N LEU A 69 30.31 4.13 10.87
CA LEU A 69 30.21 5.53 11.30
C LEU A 69 29.15 5.74 12.39
N LEU A 70 28.05 4.98 12.38
CA LEU A 70 26.95 5.14 13.33
C LEU A 70 27.33 4.56 14.70
N GLU A 71 27.37 5.39 15.74
CA GLU A 71 27.75 4.97 17.09
C GLU A 71 26.54 4.76 17.99
N ALA A 72 25.55 5.66 17.94
CA ALA A 72 24.31 5.49 18.69
C ALA A 72 23.10 6.18 18.04
N ILE A 73 21.92 5.66 18.36
CA ILE A 73 20.62 6.29 18.10
C ILE A 73 19.88 6.40 19.43
N ILE A 74 19.49 7.62 19.79
CA ILE A 74 18.79 7.92 21.05
C ILE A 74 17.38 8.37 20.70
N ALA A 75 16.37 7.62 21.15
CA ALA A 75 14.97 8.04 21.03
C ALA A 75 14.67 9.13 22.07
N LEU A 76 14.14 10.26 21.61
CA LEU A 76 13.71 11.37 22.47
C LEU A 76 12.20 11.31 22.74
N PRO A 77 11.74 11.87 23.87
CA PRO A 77 10.31 12.07 24.12
C PRO A 77 9.60 12.81 22.99
N THR A 78 8.32 12.46 22.76
CA THR A 78 7.43 13.23 21.88
C THR A 78 7.14 14.60 22.49
N ASP A 79 6.57 15.52 21.71
CA ASP A 79 6.17 16.86 22.20
C ASP A 79 7.30 17.66 22.88
N MET A 80 8.56 17.42 22.50
CA MET A 80 9.72 18.17 23.02
C MET A 80 10.04 19.44 22.22
N PHE A 81 9.52 19.56 21.01
CA PHE A 81 9.80 20.67 20.10
C PHE A 81 8.57 21.55 19.89
N TYR A 82 8.80 22.86 19.73
CA TYR A 82 7.75 23.86 19.58
C TYR A 82 6.83 23.60 18.38
N ASN A 83 7.40 23.16 17.26
CA ASN A 83 6.73 23.07 15.97
C ASN A 83 6.24 21.65 15.61
N THR A 84 6.56 20.63 16.42
CA THR A 84 6.17 19.24 16.13
C THR A 84 6.04 18.41 17.39
N GLY A 85 5.00 17.57 17.43
CA GLY A 85 4.80 16.54 18.46
C GLY A 85 5.37 15.17 18.09
N ILE A 86 6.04 15.04 16.94
CA ILE A 86 6.51 13.75 16.42
C ILE A 86 7.71 13.23 17.23
N ALA A 87 7.87 11.92 17.29
CA ALA A 87 9.06 11.27 17.83
C ALA A 87 10.33 11.67 17.02
N THR A 88 11.38 12.02 17.75
CA THR A 88 12.66 12.45 17.18
C THR A 88 13.79 11.64 17.78
N TYR A 89 14.92 11.60 17.06
CA TYR A 89 16.05 10.76 17.40
C TYR A 89 17.33 11.57 17.28
N VAL A 90 18.22 11.44 18.27
CA VAL A 90 19.60 11.91 18.15
C VAL A 90 20.41 10.80 17.52
N TRP A 91 21.05 11.09 16.39
CA TRP A 91 22.03 10.23 15.77
C TRP A 91 23.42 10.71 16.15
N VAL A 92 24.20 9.82 16.73
CA VAL A 92 25.60 10.05 17.06
C VAL A 92 26.46 9.25 16.08
N LEU A 93 27.27 9.96 15.30
CA LEU A 93 28.21 9.35 14.36
C LEU A 93 29.63 9.69 14.76
N SER A 94 30.56 8.77 14.60
CA SER A 94 31.98 9.02 14.74
C SER A 94 32.78 8.18 13.76
N ASN A 95 33.78 8.79 13.14
CA ASN A 95 34.78 8.04 12.36
C ASN A 95 35.93 7.52 13.23
N LYS A 96 36.04 7.95 14.50
CA LYS A 96 37.05 7.51 15.48
C LYS A 96 36.38 6.86 16.68
N LYS A 97 35.79 5.69 16.47
CA LYS A 97 35.17 4.90 17.54
C LYS A 97 36.21 4.33 18.50
N ALA A 98 35.86 4.28 19.79
CA ALA A 98 36.61 3.53 20.79
C ALA A 98 36.65 2.03 20.42
N PRO A 99 37.69 1.27 20.81
CA PRO A 99 37.84 -0.14 20.46
C PRO A 99 36.61 -0.99 20.78
N GLU A 100 35.98 -0.80 21.96
CA GLU A 100 34.78 -1.56 22.33
C GLU A 100 33.52 -1.25 21.49
N ARG A 101 33.49 -0.10 20.81
CA ARG A 101 32.35 0.35 19.99
C ARG A 101 32.44 0.00 18.51
N LYS A 102 33.60 -0.50 18.06
CA LYS A 102 33.80 -0.85 16.65
C LYS A 102 32.86 -1.97 16.22
N GLY A 103 32.21 -1.81 15.07
CA GLY A 103 31.24 -2.75 14.53
C GLY A 103 29.95 -2.89 15.35
N ARG A 104 29.68 -1.92 16.25
CA ARG A 104 28.51 -1.91 17.14
C ARG A 104 27.78 -0.58 17.08
N VAL A 105 26.47 -0.65 17.32
CA VAL A 105 25.57 0.50 17.45
C VAL A 105 24.80 0.38 18.75
N GLN A 106 24.77 1.45 19.54
CA GLN A 106 23.98 1.53 20.77
C GLN A 106 22.62 2.19 20.50
N LEU A 107 21.54 1.52 20.85
CA LEU A 107 20.18 2.08 20.83
C LEU A 107 19.80 2.44 22.25
N ILE A 108 19.43 3.69 22.50
CA ILE A 108 19.01 4.18 23.82
C ILE A 108 17.56 4.67 23.70
N ASP A 109 16.67 4.06 24.47
CA ASP A 109 15.28 4.50 24.54
C ASP A 109 15.08 5.48 25.70
N GLY A 110 15.10 6.77 25.36
CA GLY A 110 14.81 7.86 26.26
C GLY A 110 13.39 8.42 26.11
N SER A 111 12.48 7.77 25.38
CA SER A 111 11.17 8.35 25.02
C SER A 111 10.30 8.73 26.23
N ASN A 112 10.54 8.09 27.38
CA ASN A 112 9.80 8.29 28.62
C ASN A 112 10.54 9.17 29.65
N LEU A 113 11.75 9.64 29.34
CA LEU A 113 12.56 10.48 30.21
C LEU A 113 12.15 11.96 30.09
N TYR A 114 10.94 12.28 30.54
CA TYR A 114 10.43 13.66 30.54
C TYR A 114 9.54 13.97 31.74
N GLY A 115 9.36 15.26 32.01
CA GLY A 115 8.28 15.83 32.82
C GLY A 115 7.34 16.65 31.94
N LYS A 116 6.07 16.79 32.36
CA LYS A 116 5.12 17.68 31.69
C LYS A 116 5.44 19.13 32.03
N MET A 117 5.44 19.98 31.02
CA MET A 117 5.57 21.42 31.20
C MET A 117 4.30 21.99 31.83
N ARG A 118 4.45 22.95 32.75
CA ARG A 118 3.32 23.69 33.36
C ARG A 118 2.47 24.44 32.32
N LYS A 119 3.12 25.00 31.29
CA LYS A 119 2.47 25.71 30.19
C LYS A 119 3.07 25.20 28.88
N SER A 120 2.20 24.69 28.00
CA SER A 120 2.63 24.25 26.67
C SER A 120 3.02 25.44 25.80
N LEU A 121 4.00 25.24 24.92
CA LEU A 121 4.48 26.22 23.95
C LEU A 121 4.36 25.62 22.55
N GLY A 122 3.26 25.94 21.85
CA GLY A 122 2.92 25.27 20.61
C GLY A 122 2.69 23.77 20.83
N SER A 123 3.43 22.93 20.09
CA SER A 123 3.44 21.48 20.28
C SER A 123 4.31 21.03 21.45
N LYS A 124 5.17 21.90 22.01
CA LYS A 124 6.04 21.54 23.13
C LYS A 124 5.23 21.41 24.42
N ARG A 125 5.17 20.19 24.96
CA ARG A 125 4.46 19.83 26.19
C ARG A 125 5.33 19.06 27.18
N ASN A 126 6.41 18.45 26.69
CA ASN A 126 7.31 17.63 27.47
C ASN A 126 8.69 18.32 27.56
N GLU A 127 9.33 18.20 28.71
CA GLU A 127 10.66 18.72 28.98
C GLU A 127 11.49 17.66 29.71
N MET A 128 12.73 17.45 29.26
CA MET A 128 13.66 16.57 29.96
C MET A 128 14.31 17.33 31.11
N SER A 129 14.38 16.71 32.29
CA SER A 129 15.15 17.27 33.40
C SER A 129 16.66 17.05 33.20
N ASP A 130 17.49 17.73 33.99
CA ASP A 130 18.93 17.48 34.00
C ASP A 130 19.27 16.03 34.35
N ASP A 131 18.48 15.38 35.21
CA ASP A 131 18.70 13.98 35.60
C ASP A 131 18.28 13.00 34.50
N ASP A 132 17.24 13.35 33.73
CA ASP A 132 16.87 12.63 32.50
C ASP A 132 18.02 12.66 31.49
N ILE A 133 18.61 13.84 31.28
CA ILE A 133 19.76 14.04 30.38
C ILE A 133 20.98 13.28 30.89
N LYS A 134 21.32 13.38 32.18
CA LYS A 134 22.43 12.62 32.80
C LYS A 134 22.26 11.13 32.64
N THR A 135 21.03 10.61 32.74
CA THR A 135 20.74 9.18 32.55
C THR A 135 21.14 8.72 31.15
N ILE A 136 20.79 9.50 30.12
CA ILE A 136 21.19 9.21 28.73
C ILE A 136 22.70 9.34 28.57
N ILE A 137 23.31 10.43 29.06
CA ILE A 137 24.75 10.66 28.93
C ILE A 137 25.54 9.54 29.58
N ARG A 138 25.15 9.13 30.79
CA ARG A 138 25.79 8.03 31.51
C ARG A 138 25.63 6.71 30.77
N SER A 139 24.41 6.35 30.37
CA SER A 139 24.18 5.12 29.62
C SER A 139 24.92 5.09 28.28
N PHE A 140 24.99 6.23 27.59
CA PHE A 140 25.80 6.38 26.40
C PHE A 140 27.27 6.19 26.75
N GLY A 141 27.83 6.91 27.73
CA GLY A 141 29.24 6.86 28.10
C GLY A 141 29.72 5.50 28.58
N ASP A 142 28.98 4.88 29.50
CA ASP A 142 29.29 3.58 30.11
C ASP A 142 29.25 2.43 29.08
N PHE A 143 28.54 2.63 27.94
CA PHE A 143 28.38 1.62 26.87
C PHE A 143 27.82 0.28 27.39
N GLU A 144 26.84 0.36 28.28
CA GLU A 144 26.24 -0.81 28.92
C GLU A 144 24.86 -1.15 28.35
N VAL A 145 24.55 -2.45 28.34
CA VAL A 145 23.19 -2.93 28.07
C VAL A 145 22.36 -2.74 29.33
N VAL A 146 21.22 -2.07 29.19
CA VAL A 146 20.26 -1.83 30.26
C VAL A 146 18.93 -2.43 29.81
N ASP A 147 18.52 -3.51 30.44
CA ASP A 147 17.18 -4.06 30.26
C ASP A 147 16.11 -3.02 30.63
N ALA A 148 14.91 -3.19 30.07
CA ALA A 148 13.81 -2.26 30.28
C ALA A 148 13.50 -2.14 31.78
N ARG A 149 13.92 -1.02 32.37
CA ARG A 149 13.68 -0.69 33.78
C ARG A 149 12.54 0.30 33.87
N VAL A 150 11.64 0.09 34.82
CA VAL A 150 10.53 1.02 35.08
C VAL A 150 11.10 2.31 35.65
N LEU A 151 10.60 3.43 35.15
CA LEU A 151 10.95 4.77 35.61
C LEU A 151 9.94 5.23 36.66
N ASP A 152 10.45 5.87 37.72
CA ASP A 152 9.63 6.60 38.68
C ASP A 152 9.21 7.96 38.09
N LYS A 153 8.26 7.90 37.16
CA LYS A 153 7.66 9.08 36.52
C LYS A 153 6.17 9.10 36.86
N PRO A 154 5.60 10.28 37.14
CA PRO A 154 4.18 10.38 37.44
C PRO A 154 3.33 9.81 36.30
N GLU A 155 2.26 9.10 36.67
CA GLU A 155 1.26 8.64 35.73
C GLU A 155 0.58 9.82 35.03
N GLU A 156 0.25 9.65 33.75
CA GLU A 156 -0.45 10.71 33.02
C GLU A 156 -1.90 10.79 33.49
N VAL A 157 -2.20 11.79 34.31
CA VAL A 157 -3.58 12.14 34.64
C VAL A 157 -4.21 12.79 33.40
N LYS A 158 -5.00 12.01 32.65
CA LYS A 158 -5.83 12.57 31.57
C LYS A 158 -6.84 13.54 32.18
N SER A 159 -7.02 14.68 31.53
CA SER A 159 -7.99 15.71 31.93
C SER A 159 -9.39 15.08 32.11
N ASN A 160 -10.02 15.30 33.26
CA ASN A 160 -11.40 14.88 33.54
C ASN A 160 -12.46 15.67 32.75
N ARG A 161 -12.06 16.50 31.78
CA ARG A 161 -12.95 17.32 30.96
C ARG A 161 -13.40 16.52 29.72
N GLY A 162 -14.43 15.70 29.86
CA GLY A 162 -15.06 14.96 28.75
C GLY A 162 -15.69 13.62 29.15
N ARG A 163 -16.38 12.98 28.20
CA ARG A 163 -16.97 11.64 28.36
C ARG A 163 -15.84 10.62 28.53
N GLN A 164 -15.68 10.07 29.73
CA GLN A 164 -14.66 9.06 30.00
C GLN A 164 -14.92 7.80 29.18
N SER A 165 -13.86 7.18 28.65
CA SER A 165 -13.97 5.92 27.94
C SER A 165 -14.42 4.83 28.91
N VAL A 166 -15.46 4.09 28.55
CA VAL A 166 -16.04 3.00 29.37
C VAL A 166 -15.01 1.89 29.65
N ASN A 167 -13.97 1.76 28.83
CA ASN A 167 -12.81 0.90 29.07
C ASN A 167 -11.56 1.75 29.32
N PRO A 168 -11.07 1.89 30.57
CA PRO A 168 -9.78 2.50 30.83
C PRO A 168 -8.68 1.63 30.19
N LYS A 169 -7.97 2.17 29.21
CA LYS A 169 -6.80 1.51 28.62
C LYS A 169 -5.65 1.66 29.61
N THR A 170 -5.23 0.58 30.26
CA THR A 170 -4.02 0.55 31.09
C THR A 170 -2.84 0.99 30.24
N GLU A 171 -2.22 2.12 30.60
CA GLU A 171 -1.03 2.58 29.90
C GLU A 171 0.16 1.71 30.30
N PRO A 172 1.01 1.32 29.35
CA PRO A 172 2.19 0.52 29.66
C PRO A 172 3.12 1.30 30.59
N ALA A 173 3.82 0.57 31.46
CA ALA A 173 4.80 1.18 32.36
C ALA A 173 5.84 1.99 31.55
N LYS A 174 6.11 3.22 32.00
CA LYS A 174 7.17 4.06 31.44
C LYS A 174 8.52 3.41 31.75
N THR A 175 9.29 3.11 30.71
CA THR A 175 10.58 2.41 30.86
C THR A 175 11.72 3.17 30.21
N PHE A 176 12.94 2.83 30.61
CA PHE A 176 14.20 3.19 29.97
C PHE A 176 14.97 1.92 29.64
N ALA A 177 15.60 1.88 28.47
CA ALA A 177 16.43 0.75 28.05
C ALA A 177 17.61 1.21 27.20
N SER A 178 18.68 0.44 27.21
CA SER A 178 19.80 0.56 26.29
C SER A 178 20.19 -0.81 25.76
N LYS A 179 20.31 -0.94 24.44
CA LYS A 179 20.73 -2.17 23.78
C LYS A 179 21.87 -1.90 22.84
N ILE A 180 22.77 -2.88 22.70
CA ILE A 180 23.91 -2.80 21.81
C ILE A 180 23.77 -3.93 20.80
N PHE A 181 23.83 -3.58 19.52
CA PHE A 181 23.69 -4.51 18.42
C PHE A 181 24.94 -4.49 17.56
N ALA A 182 25.28 -5.62 16.96
CA ALA A 182 26.30 -5.63 15.93
C ALA A 182 25.75 -4.95 14.66
N THR A 183 26.61 -4.20 13.97
CA THR A 183 26.23 -3.41 12.78
C THR A 183 25.55 -4.25 11.69
N HIS A 184 25.94 -5.51 11.54
CA HIS A 184 25.38 -6.41 10.52
C HIS A 184 23.94 -6.85 10.80
N GLU A 185 23.45 -6.71 12.04
CA GLU A 185 22.09 -7.09 12.43
C GLU A 185 21.02 -6.11 11.89
N PHE A 186 21.43 -4.91 11.48
CA PHE A 186 20.53 -3.91 10.89
C PHE A 186 20.24 -4.13 9.40
N GLY A 187 21.00 -5.02 8.74
CA GLY A 187 20.83 -5.31 7.32
C GLY A 187 19.74 -6.36 7.06
N TYR A 188 19.03 -6.21 5.95
CA TYR A 188 18.17 -7.27 5.41
C TYR A 188 18.39 -7.41 3.91
N ARG A 189 18.13 -8.61 3.37
CA ARG A 189 18.15 -8.87 1.93
C ARG A 189 16.73 -9.10 1.44
N ARG A 190 16.34 -8.44 0.37
CA ARG A 190 15.06 -8.70 -0.31
C ARG A 190 15.32 -9.62 -1.50
N ILE A 191 14.75 -10.82 -1.47
CA ILE A 191 14.75 -11.76 -2.58
C ILE A 191 13.38 -11.67 -3.24
N THR A 192 13.33 -11.21 -4.49
CA THR A 192 12.10 -11.23 -5.29
C THR A 192 12.04 -12.57 -6.02
N ILE A 193 11.01 -13.37 -5.73
CA ILE A 193 10.74 -14.62 -6.45
C ILE A 193 9.63 -14.34 -7.45
N GLU A 194 9.99 -14.21 -8.72
CA GLU A 194 9.01 -14.15 -9.81
C GLU A 194 8.48 -15.57 -10.04
N ARG A 195 7.17 -15.73 -9.94
CA ARG A 195 6.49 -16.98 -10.26
C ARG A 195 5.67 -16.76 -11.52
N PRO A 196 5.73 -17.66 -12.51
CA PRO A 196 4.85 -17.58 -13.67
C PRO A 196 3.40 -17.69 -13.19
N LEU A 197 2.52 -16.87 -13.76
CA LEU A 197 1.09 -16.90 -13.51
C LEU A 197 0.54 -18.25 -13.99
N ARG A 198 0.18 -19.13 -13.06
CA ARG A 198 -0.47 -20.42 -13.36
C ARG A 198 -1.97 -20.23 -13.34
N LEU A 199 -2.50 -19.73 -14.45
CA LEU A 199 -3.93 -19.69 -14.74
C LEU A 199 -4.18 -20.52 -15.98
N SER A 200 -5.19 -21.38 -15.92
CA SER A 200 -5.77 -21.97 -17.12
C SER A 200 -6.93 -21.10 -17.62
N ALA A 201 -7.23 -21.13 -18.92
CA ALA A 201 -8.35 -20.41 -19.51
C ALA A 201 -9.06 -21.26 -20.56
N GLN A 202 -10.39 -21.17 -20.59
CA GLN A 202 -11.23 -21.82 -21.59
C GLN A 202 -12.41 -20.93 -22.00
N LEU A 203 -12.69 -20.85 -23.30
CA LEU A 203 -13.91 -20.25 -23.84
C LEU A 203 -15.00 -21.34 -23.92
N SER A 204 -15.62 -21.65 -22.79
CA SER A 204 -16.75 -22.58 -22.74
C SER A 204 -18.04 -21.91 -23.22
N ASP A 205 -19.03 -22.70 -23.64
CA ASP A 205 -20.34 -22.16 -24.03
C ASP A 205 -21.02 -21.44 -22.86
N LYS A 206 -20.89 -22.00 -21.65
CA LYS A 206 -21.39 -21.39 -20.41
C LYS A 206 -20.75 -20.04 -20.10
N ALA A 207 -19.43 -19.93 -20.32
CA ALA A 207 -18.69 -18.68 -20.16
C ALA A 207 -19.21 -17.61 -21.14
N ILE A 208 -19.43 -17.99 -22.40
CA ILE A 208 -19.93 -17.07 -23.42
C ILE A 208 -21.39 -16.69 -23.17
N GLU A 209 -22.26 -17.63 -22.81
CA GLU A 209 -23.66 -17.33 -22.47
C GLU A 209 -23.77 -16.34 -21.30
N SER A 210 -22.84 -16.40 -20.35
CA SER A 210 -22.77 -15.42 -19.26
C SER A 210 -22.41 -14.00 -19.71
N LEU A 211 -21.88 -13.82 -20.94
CA LEU A 211 -21.64 -12.51 -21.54
C LEU A 211 -22.93 -11.76 -21.87
N ARG A 212 -24.07 -12.45 -21.96
CA ARG A 212 -25.39 -11.87 -22.19
C ARG A 212 -25.79 -10.81 -21.16
N TYR A 213 -25.23 -10.87 -19.96
CA TYR A 213 -25.59 -10.01 -18.83
C TYR A 213 -24.42 -9.11 -18.44
N ALA A 214 -24.66 -7.89 -17.98
CA ALA A 214 -23.59 -7.00 -17.53
C ALA A 214 -23.05 -7.39 -16.13
N GLU A 215 -21.74 -7.18 -15.88
CA GLU A 215 -21.11 -7.57 -14.61
C GLU A 215 -21.71 -6.86 -13.36
N ARG A 216 -21.47 -7.46 -12.18
CA ARG A 216 -21.69 -6.87 -10.84
C ARG A 216 -23.17 -6.61 -10.54
N THR A 217 -23.56 -5.34 -10.58
CA THR A 217 -24.84 -4.85 -10.05
C THR A 217 -26.02 -5.22 -10.94
N TYR A 218 -25.79 -5.61 -12.20
CA TYR A 218 -26.84 -5.85 -13.18
C TYR A 218 -27.05 -7.34 -13.52
N ASP A 219 -26.10 -8.23 -13.19
CA ASP A 219 -26.13 -9.65 -13.63
C ASP A 219 -27.42 -10.37 -13.21
N LEU A 220 -27.77 -10.32 -11.91
CA LEU A 220 -28.97 -10.99 -11.39
C LEU A 220 -30.27 -10.40 -11.94
N VAL A 221 -30.34 -9.07 -12.06
CA VAL A 221 -31.54 -8.37 -12.53
C VAL A 221 -31.78 -8.64 -14.01
N MET A 222 -30.71 -8.59 -14.82
CA MET A 222 -30.82 -8.91 -16.24
C MET A 222 -31.17 -10.39 -16.46
N ARG A 223 -30.65 -11.32 -15.66
CA ARG A 223 -31.07 -12.74 -15.75
C ARG A 223 -32.57 -12.90 -15.51
N ALA A 224 -33.08 -12.30 -14.44
CA ALA A 224 -34.50 -12.39 -14.08
C ALA A 224 -35.41 -11.74 -15.15
N LEU A 225 -35.01 -10.59 -15.69
CA LEU A 225 -35.73 -9.93 -16.78
C LEU A 225 -35.69 -10.74 -18.07
N TYR A 226 -34.54 -11.31 -18.41
CA TYR A 226 -34.41 -12.16 -19.58
C TYR A 226 -35.30 -13.39 -19.48
N GLU A 227 -35.28 -14.10 -18.35
CA GLU A 227 -36.11 -15.28 -18.13
C GLU A 227 -37.62 -14.97 -18.27
N LYS A 228 -38.05 -13.79 -17.84
CA LYS A 228 -39.46 -13.38 -17.88
C LYS A 228 -39.91 -12.82 -19.23
N PHE A 229 -39.09 -11.97 -19.87
CA PHE A 229 -39.51 -11.16 -21.01
C PHE A 229 -38.88 -11.59 -22.35
N PHE A 230 -38.01 -12.61 -22.37
CA PHE A 230 -37.33 -13.03 -23.59
C PHE A 230 -38.28 -13.45 -24.71
N GLU A 231 -39.39 -14.12 -24.40
CA GLU A 231 -40.38 -14.52 -25.42
C GLU A 231 -41.02 -13.30 -26.11
N GLU A 232 -41.27 -12.24 -25.37
CA GLU A 232 -41.84 -10.99 -25.89
C GLU A 232 -40.87 -10.23 -26.79
N TRP A 233 -39.56 -10.36 -26.55
CA TRP A 233 -38.52 -9.78 -27.40
C TRP A 233 -38.30 -10.55 -28.72
N ASN A 234 -38.79 -11.78 -28.79
CA ASN A 234 -38.56 -12.69 -29.91
C ASN A 234 -39.77 -12.83 -30.85
N TRP A 235 -40.81 -12.00 -30.69
CA TRP A 235 -42.06 -11.95 -31.48
C TRP A 235 -41.89 -11.56 -32.98
N ALA A 236 -40.69 -11.61 -33.53
CA ALA A 236 -40.37 -11.25 -34.92
C ALA A 236 -40.94 -12.20 -36.01
N ASP A 237 -42.15 -12.76 -35.84
CA ASP A 237 -42.78 -13.62 -36.84
C ASP A 237 -44.27 -13.30 -37.03
N VAL A 238 -44.61 -12.08 -37.49
CA VAL A 238 -45.92 -11.82 -38.14
C VAL A 238 -45.87 -10.80 -39.31
N SER A 239 -44.72 -10.22 -39.69
CA SER A 239 -44.69 -9.37 -40.90
C SER A 239 -43.44 -9.61 -41.73
N HIS A 240 -43.66 -9.96 -43.00
CA HIS A 240 -42.66 -10.04 -44.08
C HIS A 240 -42.01 -8.67 -44.36
N ASP A 241 -41.29 -8.12 -43.38
CA ASP A 241 -40.42 -6.97 -43.57
C ASP A 241 -38.99 -7.38 -43.16
N THR A 242 -38.14 -7.48 -44.17
CA THR A 242 -36.72 -7.85 -44.10
C THR A 242 -35.84 -6.76 -43.43
N SER A 243 -36.43 -5.78 -42.76
CA SER A 243 -35.75 -4.78 -41.92
C SER A 243 -36.00 -5.01 -40.43
N LEU A 244 -35.66 -6.21 -39.94
CA LEU A 244 -35.76 -6.58 -38.53
C LEU A 244 -34.75 -5.80 -37.68
N GLU A 245 -35.12 -4.59 -37.24
CA GLU A 245 -34.53 -3.99 -36.04
C GLU A 245 -34.79 -4.96 -34.88
N SER A 246 -33.71 -5.51 -34.32
CA SER A 246 -33.77 -6.50 -33.25
C SER A 246 -34.56 -5.95 -32.07
N HIS A 247 -35.72 -6.56 -31.76
CA HIS A 247 -36.54 -6.24 -30.59
C HIS A 247 -35.91 -6.76 -29.27
N TYR A 248 -34.70 -7.30 -29.34
CA TYR A 248 -33.94 -7.79 -28.21
C TYR A 248 -33.72 -6.70 -27.16
N GLY A 249 -34.17 -6.96 -25.92
CA GLY A 249 -34.03 -6.02 -24.80
C GLY A 249 -34.90 -4.77 -24.92
N TYR A 250 -35.91 -4.77 -25.79
CA TYR A 250 -36.85 -3.66 -25.94
C TYR A 250 -38.04 -3.83 -25.00
N PHE A 251 -38.19 -2.92 -24.03
CA PHE A 251 -39.30 -2.93 -23.06
C PHE A 251 -40.48 -2.02 -23.47
N GLY A 252 -40.40 -1.34 -24.62
CA GLY A 252 -41.41 -0.35 -25.02
C GLY A 252 -41.20 1.04 -24.43
N THR A 253 -42.20 1.90 -24.59
CA THR A 253 -42.25 3.24 -23.98
C THR A 253 -42.52 3.15 -22.48
N GLN A 254 -42.41 4.26 -21.74
CA GLN A 254 -42.62 4.26 -20.28
C GLN A 254 -44.02 3.82 -19.85
N ASP A 255 -45.00 4.00 -20.75
CA ASP A 255 -46.41 3.65 -20.56
C ASP A 255 -46.75 2.26 -21.11
N SER A 256 -45.78 1.53 -21.67
CA SER A 256 -45.94 0.14 -22.10
C SER A 256 -46.18 -0.76 -20.90
N ASP A 257 -47.13 -1.69 -21.02
CA ASP A 257 -47.41 -2.70 -19.99
C ASP A 257 -46.13 -3.49 -19.62
N ILE A 258 -45.32 -3.86 -20.62
CA ILE A 258 -44.04 -4.55 -20.45
C ILE A 258 -43.05 -3.73 -19.61
N HIS A 259 -42.96 -2.41 -19.89
CA HIS A 259 -42.07 -1.52 -19.16
C HIS A 259 -42.54 -1.31 -17.71
N ILE A 260 -43.85 -1.14 -17.50
CA ILE A 260 -44.45 -0.98 -16.17
C ILE A 260 -44.22 -2.24 -15.34
N GLU A 261 -44.44 -3.41 -15.94
CA GLU A 261 -44.28 -4.70 -15.27
C GLU A 261 -42.82 -5.01 -14.94
N ALA A 262 -41.90 -4.81 -15.90
CA ALA A 262 -40.47 -4.99 -15.67
C ALA A 262 -39.96 -4.08 -14.55
N ARG A 263 -40.42 -2.83 -14.54
CA ARG A 263 -40.07 -1.86 -13.49
C ARG A 263 -40.66 -2.22 -12.13
N ALA A 264 -41.87 -2.76 -12.08
CA ALA A 264 -42.49 -3.24 -10.84
C ALA A 264 -41.71 -4.44 -10.28
N MET A 265 -41.33 -5.39 -11.12
CA MET A 265 -40.50 -6.55 -10.76
C MET A 265 -39.15 -6.11 -10.18
N ILE A 266 -38.46 -5.18 -10.85
CA ILE A 266 -37.16 -4.68 -10.36
C ILE A 266 -37.30 -4.06 -8.96
N LYS A 267 -38.36 -3.28 -8.72
CA LYS A 267 -38.58 -2.64 -7.41
C LYS A 267 -38.96 -3.62 -6.30
N ALA A 268 -39.63 -4.71 -6.65
CA ALA A 268 -40.02 -5.75 -5.70
C ALA A 268 -38.82 -6.63 -5.31
N ASP A 269 -38.07 -7.11 -6.30
CA ASP A 269 -37.06 -8.15 -6.11
C ASP A 269 -35.65 -7.59 -5.92
N PHE A 270 -35.39 -6.35 -6.35
CA PHE A 270 -34.07 -5.69 -6.35
C PHE A 270 -34.15 -4.26 -5.79
N SER A 271 -34.69 -4.12 -4.58
CA SER A 271 -34.93 -2.84 -3.89
C SER A 271 -33.67 -1.97 -3.66
N GLU A 272 -32.48 -2.55 -3.76
CA GLU A 272 -31.19 -1.88 -3.64
C GLU A 272 -30.80 -1.04 -4.86
N LEU A 273 -31.46 -1.24 -6.01
CA LEU A 273 -31.19 -0.50 -7.23
C LEU A 273 -31.75 0.92 -7.18
N LYS A 274 -30.90 1.90 -7.47
CA LYS A 274 -31.31 3.31 -7.60
C LYS A 274 -32.02 3.55 -8.93
N GLU A 275 -32.86 4.59 -8.99
CA GLU A 275 -33.62 4.96 -10.19
C GLU A 275 -32.77 5.08 -11.47
N LYS A 276 -31.56 5.63 -11.37
CA LYS A 276 -30.61 5.71 -12.50
C LYS A 276 -30.22 4.32 -13.03
N GLN A 277 -30.03 3.36 -12.13
CA GLN A 277 -29.64 1.99 -12.47
C GLN A 277 -30.80 1.22 -13.09
N ILE A 278 -32.02 1.42 -12.57
CA ILE A 278 -33.24 0.82 -13.15
C ILE A 278 -33.43 1.29 -14.60
N LYS A 279 -33.27 2.59 -14.85
CA LYS A 279 -33.36 3.15 -16.22
C LYS A 279 -32.28 2.59 -17.16
N GLU A 280 -31.07 2.37 -16.65
CA GLU A 280 -29.97 1.77 -17.42
C GLU A 280 -30.28 0.32 -17.82
N VAL A 281 -30.76 -0.50 -16.87
CA VAL A 281 -31.08 -1.92 -17.09
C VAL A 281 -32.27 -2.09 -18.04
N LEU A 282 -33.24 -1.18 -18.02
CA LEU A 282 -34.37 -1.17 -18.95
C LEU A 282 -34.03 -0.52 -20.30
N SER A 283 -32.80 -0.02 -20.49
CA SER A 283 -32.39 0.58 -21.76
C SER A 283 -32.01 -0.52 -22.76
N GLN A 284 -32.61 -0.49 -23.95
CA GLN A 284 -32.30 -1.45 -25.03
C GLN A 284 -30.82 -1.43 -25.40
N LYS A 285 -30.18 -0.26 -25.33
CA LYS A 285 -28.75 -0.09 -25.60
C LYS A 285 -27.88 -1.06 -24.79
N LEU A 286 -28.13 -1.19 -23.48
CA LEU A 286 -27.32 -2.07 -22.64
C LEU A 286 -27.42 -3.53 -23.10
N TRP A 287 -28.62 -3.98 -23.48
CA TRP A 287 -28.85 -5.35 -23.95
C TRP A 287 -28.20 -5.62 -25.30
N LEU A 288 -28.27 -4.66 -26.23
CA LEU A 288 -27.60 -4.76 -27.52
C LEU A 288 -26.07 -4.77 -27.36
N ASP A 289 -25.51 -3.91 -26.49
CA ASP A 289 -24.07 -3.89 -26.20
C ASP A 289 -23.59 -5.26 -25.63
N GLN A 290 -24.39 -5.90 -24.75
CA GLN A 290 -24.07 -7.24 -24.24
C GLN A 290 -24.23 -8.34 -25.30
N LEU A 291 -25.25 -8.23 -26.17
CA LEU A 291 -25.47 -9.17 -27.27
C LEU A 291 -24.29 -9.13 -28.26
N GLU A 292 -23.86 -7.93 -28.66
CA GLU A 292 -22.70 -7.73 -29.53
C GLU A 292 -21.42 -8.32 -28.93
N THR A 293 -21.21 -8.12 -27.62
CA THR A 293 -20.08 -8.72 -26.89
C THR A 293 -20.14 -10.25 -26.92
N MET A 294 -21.31 -10.82 -26.67
CA MET A 294 -21.52 -12.28 -26.69
C MET A 294 -21.32 -12.87 -28.09
N GLU A 295 -21.84 -12.22 -29.13
CA GLU A 295 -21.65 -12.63 -30.53
C GLU A 295 -20.17 -12.56 -30.95
N ALA A 296 -19.46 -11.50 -30.57
CA ALA A 296 -18.02 -11.39 -30.79
C ALA A 296 -17.26 -12.52 -30.10
N ALA A 297 -17.65 -12.89 -28.87
CA ALA A 297 -17.06 -14.03 -28.17
C ALA A 297 -17.36 -15.37 -28.83
N HIS A 298 -18.54 -15.57 -29.43
CA HIS A 298 -18.84 -16.75 -30.25
C HIS A 298 -17.94 -16.84 -31.49
N VAL A 299 -17.73 -15.72 -32.18
CA VAL A 299 -16.82 -15.65 -33.34
C VAL A 299 -15.39 -15.99 -32.90
N LEU A 300 -14.92 -15.44 -31.78
CA LEU A 300 -13.60 -15.74 -31.23
C LEU A 300 -13.46 -17.21 -30.81
N ARG A 301 -14.50 -17.80 -30.20
CA ARG A 301 -14.50 -19.23 -29.87
C ARG A 301 -14.38 -20.10 -31.11
N HIS A 302 -15.03 -19.75 -32.22
CA HIS A 302 -14.86 -20.50 -33.47
C HIS A 302 -13.42 -20.42 -34.00
N ALA A 303 -12.72 -19.29 -33.82
CA ALA A 303 -11.34 -19.10 -34.25
C ALA A 303 -10.28 -19.74 -33.32
N ILE A 304 -10.53 -19.74 -32.01
CA ILE A 304 -9.61 -20.23 -30.97
C ILE A 304 -9.83 -21.73 -30.70
N GLY A 305 -11.08 -22.20 -30.79
CA GLY A 305 -11.51 -23.54 -30.41
C GLY A 305 -11.94 -23.64 -28.94
N THR A 306 -12.40 -24.84 -28.55
CA THR A 306 -12.96 -25.13 -27.22
C THR A 306 -11.97 -25.73 -26.23
N LYS A 307 -10.70 -25.90 -26.62
CA LYS A 307 -9.67 -26.51 -25.78
C LYS A 307 -9.28 -25.60 -24.62
N GLN A 308 -9.09 -26.19 -23.44
CA GLN A 308 -8.52 -25.50 -22.29
C GLN A 308 -7.02 -25.23 -22.53
N PHE A 309 -6.59 -24.02 -22.19
CA PHE A 309 -5.18 -23.63 -22.20
C PHE A 309 -4.67 -23.61 -20.76
N ASN A 310 -3.61 -24.36 -20.46
CA ASN A 310 -3.00 -24.40 -19.12
C ASN A 310 -1.94 -23.31 -18.90
N ASP A 311 -1.62 -22.55 -19.95
CA ASP A 311 -0.73 -21.39 -19.93
C ASP A 311 -1.52 -20.18 -20.44
N PHE A 312 -1.90 -19.30 -19.50
CA PHE A 312 -2.65 -18.09 -19.81
C PHE A 312 -1.93 -17.17 -20.80
N ASN A 313 -0.59 -17.12 -20.79
CA ASN A 313 0.15 -16.27 -21.72
C ASN A 313 0.01 -16.78 -23.16
N GLN A 314 -0.01 -18.10 -23.35
CA GLN A 314 -0.27 -18.70 -24.67
C GLN A 314 -1.71 -18.47 -25.12
N PHE A 315 -2.67 -18.57 -24.19
CA PHE A 315 -4.06 -18.22 -24.47
C PHE A 315 -4.19 -16.75 -24.89
N GLU A 316 -3.61 -15.82 -24.15
CA GLU A 316 -3.68 -14.38 -24.45
C GLU A 316 -3.07 -14.05 -25.82
N LEU A 317 -1.96 -14.71 -26.19
CA LEU A 317 -1.35 -14.55 -27.51
C LEU A 317 -2.29 -15.08 -28.61
N ARG A 318 -2.88 -16.26 -28.42
CA ARG A 318 -3.83 -16.85 -29.38
C ARG A 318 -5.13 -16.03 -29.48
N PHE A 319 -5.62 -15.51 -28.36
CA PHE A 319 -6.80 -14.65 -28.28
C PHE A 319 -6.59 -13.34 -29.04
N ASN A 320 -5.46 -12.67 -28.81
CA ASN A 320 -5.10 -11.45 -29.53
C ASN A 320 -4.88 -11.70 -31.04
N GLN A 321 -4.35 -12.86 -31.41
CA GLN A 321 -4.22 -13.24 -32.81
C GLN A 321 -5.60 -13.49 -33.44
N ALA A 322 -6.49 -14.20 -32.76
CA ALA A 322 -7.85 -14.46 -33.24
C ALA A 322 -8.64 -13.17 -33.48
N ILE A 323 -8.50 -12.15 -32.63
CA ILE A 323 -9.11 -10.82 -32.85
C ILE A 323 -8.61 -10.18 -34.15
N LYS A 324 -7.31 -10.31 -34.45
CA LYS A 324 -6.74 -9.78 -35.70
C LYS A 324 -7.24 -10.55 -36.92
N ASP A 325 -7.32 -11.87 -36.81
CA ASP A 325 -7.73 -12.76 -37.90
C ASP A 325 -9.23 -12.60 -38.25
N THR A 326 -10.08 -12.33 -37.25
CA THR A 326 -11.53 -12.14 -37.45
C THR A 326 -11.92 -10.70 -37.80
N GLY A 327 -10.99 -9.74 -37.70
CA GLY A 327 -11.25 -8.32 -37.98
C GLY A 327 -12.18 -7.65 -36.97
N LEU A 328 -12.43 -8.25 -35.81
CA LEU A 328 -13.30 -7.71 -34.77
C LEU A 328 -12.68 -6.46 -34.12
N ASN A 329 -13.43 -5.36 -34.08
CA ASN A 329 -13.01 -4.13 -33.42
C ASN A 329 -13.53 -4.07 -31.97
N LEU A 330 -12.94 -4.89 -31.08
CA LEU A 330 -13.30 -4.90 -29.66
C LEU A 330 -12.61 -3.77 -28.89
N SER A 331 -13.37 -3.05 -28.05
CA SER A 331 -12.79 -2.03 -27.17
C SER A 331 -11.90 -2.68 -26.11
N ALA A 332 -11.00 -1.90 -25.49
CA ALA A 332 -10.15 -2.42 -24.40
C ALA A 332 -10.95 -2.91 -23.18
N LYS A 333 -12.17 -2.39 -22.99
CA LYS A 333 -13.09 -2.81 -21.94
C LYS A 333 -13.69 -4.18 -22.27
N ASP A 334 -14.06 -4.41 -23.52
CA ASP A 334 -14.72 -5.64 -23.95
C ASP A 334 -13.72 -6.80 -23.97
N LYS A 335 -12.50 -6.56 -24.50
CA LYS A 335 -11.39 -7.53 -24.40
C LYS A 335 -11.13 -7.99 -22.97
N LYS A 336 -11.16 -7.05 -22.01
CA LYS A 336 -10.95 -7.35 -20.59
C LYS A 336 -12.12 -8.12 -19.98
N THR A 337 -13.33 -7.87 -20.48
CA THR A 337 -14.56 -8.55 -20.02
C THR A 337 -14.59 -9.98 -20.54
N ASP A 338 -14.28 -10.18 -21.82
CA ASP A 338 -14.15 -11.51 -22.44
C ASP A 338 -13.06 -12.36 -21.77
N LEU A 339 -11.87 -11.77 -21.54
CA LEU A 339 -10.77 -12.46 -20.85
C LEU A 339 -11.14 -12.87 -19.41
N LYS A 340 -11.94 -12.06 -18.72
CA LYS A 340 -12.39 -12.35 -17.36
C LYS A 340 -13.48 -13.41 -17.29
N ARG A 341 -14.34 -13.47 -18.31
CA ARG A 341 -15.45 -14.43 -18.38
C ARG A 341 -15.04 -15.79 -18.92
N CYS A 342 -13.84 -15.91 -19.52
CA CYS A 342 -13.20 -17.20 -19.71
C CYS A 342 -13.15 -17.96 -18.38
N ASP A 343 -13.42 -19.26 -18.41
CA ASP A 343 -13.31 -20.11 -17.23
C ASP A 343 -11.84 -20.15 -16.80
N MET A 344 -11.49 -19.28 -15.83
CA MET A 344 -10.14 -19.14 -15.31
C MET A 344 -9.99 -19.99 -14.05
N GLU A 345 -9.49 -21.20 -14.22
CA GLU A 345 -9.17 -22.07 -13.09
C GLU A 345 -7.68 -22.00 -12.75
N LYS A 346 -7.38 -21.96 -11.45
CA LYS A 346 -6.02 -22.31 -10.99
C LYS A 346 -5.88 -23.82 -11.11
N PRO A 347 -4.85 -24.32 -11.81
CA PRO A 347 -4.61 -25.74 -11.96
C PRO A 347 -4.27 -26.42 -10.62
#